data_AF-A0A953TYG6-F1
#
_entry.id   AF-A0A953TYG6-F1
#
_cell.length_a   1.000
_cell.length_b   1.000
_cell.length_c   1.000
_cell.angle_alpha   90.00
_cell.angle_beta   90.00
_cell.angle_gamma   90.00
#
_symmetry.space_group_name_H-M   'P 1'
#
loop_
_entity.id
_entity.type
_entity.pdbx_description
1 polymer ?
#
loop_
_entity_poly.entity_id
_entity_poly.type
_entity_poly.pdbx_seq_one_letter_code
_entity_poly.pdbx_strand_id
1 'polypeptide(L)'
;MTQPPRDRCRRPTLPNPLQRRRQSGPGESRFPLTKRVYTSLTVLPSARVQGQLANNLRLFGDALAAFHKDLGGRMENVVVLTMSEFGRTARENGNRGTDHGHANAMFVLGGPVRGGKVYGQWPGLKPGQLNEDRDLALTTDFRDVFAEVVVRHLGARNSAPIFPGFNLSPERFRGFLG
;
A
#
# COMPACT_ATOMS: atom_id res chain seq x y z
N MET A 1 -49.40 68.42 -11.48
CA MET A 1 -48.20 67.92 -12.19
C MET A 1 -47.14 67.57 -11.14
N THR A 2 -47.40 66.61 -10.26
CA THR A 2 -46.98 65.18 -10.24
C THR A 2 -45.47 64.93 -10.05
N GLN A 3 -45.13 64.37 -8.87
CA GLN A 3 -43.81 64.00 -8.34
C GLN A 3 -43.09 62.90 -9.14
N PRO A 4 -41.75 62.78 -9.03
CA PRO A 4 -41.02 61.63 -9.57
C PRO A 4 -41.15 60.37 -8.67
N PRO A 5 -41.18 59.15 -9.24
CA PRO A 5 -41.40 57.92 -8.47
C PRO A 5 -40.12 57.36 -7.84
N ARG A 6 -40.30 56.73 -6.67
CA ARG A 6 -39.28 56.11 -5.81
C ARG A 6 -38.85 54.71 -6.29
N ASP A 7 -37.61 54.37 -5.94
CA ASP A 7 -36.94 53.07 -6.09
C ASP A 7 -37.77 51.84 -5.71
N ARG A 8 -37.66 50.77 -6.52
CA ARG A 8 -37.94 49.39 -6.09
C ARG A 8 -36.71 48.51 -6.30
N CYS A 9 -36.00 48.27 -5.20
CA CYS A 9 -35.00 47.24 -5.02
C CYS A 9 -35.60 45.85 -5.34
N ARG A 10 -35.09 45.16 -6.37
CA ARG A 10 -35.46 43.76 -6.69
C ARG A 10 -34.69 42.82 -5.76
N ARG A 11 -35.40 42.05 -4.93
CA ARG A 11 -34.83 40.90 -4.20
C ARG A 11 -34.67 39.70 -5.16
N PRO A 12 -33.52 38.99 -5.16
CA PRO A 12 -33.43 37.68 -5.78
C PRO A 12 -34.11 36.63 -4.87
N THR A 13 -34.99 35.82 -5.46
CA THR A 13 -35.59 34.65 -4.81
C THR A 13 -34.58 33.51 -4.75
N LEU A 14 -34.21 33.06 -3.55
CA LEU A 14 -33.45 31.82 -3.34
C LEU A 14 -34.38 30.60 -3.47
N PRO A 15 -33.96 29.50 -4.10
CA PRO A 15 -34.76 28.27 -4.13
C PRO A 15 -34.73 27.53 -2.78
N ASN A 16 -35.88 26.96 -2.43
CA ASN A 16 -36.20 26.24 -1.20
C ASN A 16 -35.47 24.87 -1.14
N PRO A 17 -34.74 24.49 -0.06
CA PRO A 17 -33.90 23.29 -0.05
C PRO A 17 -34.61 21.96 0.28
N LEU A 18 -35.95 21.91 0.30
CA LEU A 18 -36.69 20.72 0.74
C LEU A 18 -37.75 20.28 -0.29
N GLN A 19 -37.30 19.68 -1.39
CA GLN A 19 -38.06 18.85 -2.35
C GLN A 19 -37.10 18.55 -3.52
N ARG A 20 -36.72 17.34 -3.92
CA ARG A 20 -37.25 15.99 -3.76
C ARG A 20 -36.09 15.02 -3.89
N ARG A 21 -36.02 14.07 -2.96
CA ARG A 21 -35.41 12.77 -3.15
C ARG A 21 -35.98 12.14 -4.43
N ARG A 22 -35.13 11.83 -5.40
CA ARG A 22 -35.42 10.87 -6.48
C ARG A 22 -34.43 9.71 -6.36
N GLN A 23 -34.95 8.60 -5.87
CA GLN A 23 -34.66 7.22 -6.28
C GLN A 23 -33.20 6.87 -6.56
N SER A 24 -32.50 6.41 -5.53
CA SER A 24 -31.38 5.48 -5.68
C SER A 24 -31.93 4.06 -5.69
N GLY A 25 -31.90 3.39 -6.85
CA GLY A 25 -32.02 1.94 -6.93
C GLY A 25 -30.86 1.24 -6.20
N PRO A 26 -30.88 -0.09 -6.02
CA PRO A 26 -29.76 -0.82 -5.44
C PRO A 26 -28.60 -0.81 -6.44
N GLY A 27 -27.85 0.29 -6.45
CA GLY A 27 -26.55 0.38 -7.08
C GLY A 27 -25.64 -0.54 -6.30
N GLU A 28 -25.35 -1.70 -6.88
CA GLU A 28 -24.19 -2.51 -6.55
C GLU A 28 -22.99 -1.56 -6.46
N SER A 29 -22.55 -1.28 -5.23
CA SER A 29 -21.47 -0.35 -4.97
C SER A 29 -20.19 -0.98 -5.46
N ARG A 30 -19.92 -0.82 -6.76
CA ARG A 30 -18.66 -1.20 -7.38
C ARG A 30 -17.63 -0.15 -6.98
N PHE A 31 -17.19 -0.24 -5.73
CA PHE A 31 -16.06 0.51 -5.22
C PHE A 31 -14.82 0.11 -6.03
N PRO A 32 -14.09 1.04 -6.67
CA PRO A 32 -12.85 0.72 -7.35
C PRO A 32 -11.78 0.38 -6.31
N LEU A 33 -11.59 -0.93 -6.06
CA LEU A 33 -10.49 -1.50 -5.28
C LEU A 33 -9.17 -1.38 -6.05
N THR A 34 -8.63 -0.17 -6.21
CA THR A 34 -7.38 0.03 -6.97
C THR A 34 -6.41 0.95 -6.27
N LYS A 35 -5.83 0.48 -5.16
CA LYS A 35 -4.46 0.79 -4.72
C LYS A 35 -3.93 -0.38 -3.85
N ARG A 36 -3.50 -1.47 -4.48
CA ARG A 36 -2.87 -2.62 -3.79
C ARG A 36 -1.41 -2.73 -4.22
N VAL A 37 -0.44 -2.42 -3.36
CA VAL A 37 0.95 -2.85 -3.60
C VAL A 37 1.00 -4.34 -3.31
N TYR A 38 1.25 -5.13 -4.35
CA TYR A 38 1.76 -6.48 -4.20
C TYR A 38 3.28 -6.36 -4.24
N THR A 39 3.97 -6.65 -3.15
CA THR A 39 5.32 -7.18 -3.29
C THR A 39 5.18 -8.66 -3.51
N SER A 40 5.80 -9.13 -4.58
CA SER A 40 5.53 -10.43 -5.19
C SER A 40 5.39 -11.56 -4.18
N LEU A 41 4.20 -12.18 -4.15
CA LEU A 41 4.07 -13.60 -3.85
C LEU A 41 3.58 -14.27 -5.12
N THR A 42 4.50 -14.57 -6.03
CA THR A 42 4.22 -15.58 -7.05
C THR A 42 4.16 -16.92 -6.33
N VAL A 43 2.94 -17.37 -5.99
CA VAL A 43 2.73 -18.75 -5.56
C VAL A 43 2.83 -19.63 -6.82
N LEU A 44 3.99 -20.24 -7.04
CA LEU A 44 4.10 -21.36 -7.98
C LEU A 44 3.22 -22.52 -7.48
N PRO A 45 2.73 -23.41 -8.36
CA PRO A 45 1.97 -24.60 -7.98
C PRO A 45 2.71 -25.57 -7.03
N SER A 46 3.99 -25.34 -6.73
CA SER A 46 4.78 -26.07 -5.74
C SER A 46 4.94 -25.36 -4.38
N ALA A 47 4.71 -24.04 -4.30
CA ALA A 47 4.48 -23.40 -3.00
C ALA A 47 3.01 -23.60 -2.70
N ARG A 48 2.66 -24.52 -1.78
CA ARG A 48 1.25 -24.85 -1.55
C ARG A 48 0.46 -23.57 -1.27
N VAL A 49 -0.57 -23.31 -2.09
CA VAL A 49 -1.62 -22.29 -1.86
C VAL A 49 -2.50 -22.64 -0.63
N GLN A 50 -2.06 -23.61 0.17
CA GLN A 50 -2.76 -24.36 1.18
C GLN A 50 -1.77 -24.71 2.30
N GLY A 51 -2.24 -24.89 3.53
CA GLY A 51 -1.40 -25.18 4.69
C GLY A 51 -1.13 -23.96 5.55
N GLN A 52 -0.31 -24.13 6.60
CA GLN A 52 -0.19 -23.16 7.68
C GLN A 52 0.31 -21.78 7.21
N LEU A 53 1.33 -21.74 6.36
CA LEU A 53 1.86 -20.47 5.84
C LEU A 53 0.82 -19.74 4.98
N ALA A 54 0.13 -20.46 4.09
CA ALA A 54 -0.93 -19.88 3.26
C ALA A 54 -2.09 -19.33 4.12
N ASN A 55 -2.49 -20.06 5.16
CA ASN A 55 -3.50 -19.62 6.12
C ASN A 55 -3.07 -18.35 6.87
N ASN A 56 -1.82 -18.31 7.34
CA ASN A 56 -1.28 -17.14 8.05
C ASN A 56 -1.18 -15.92 7.13
N LEU A 57 -0.75 -16.10 5.88
CA LEU A 57 -0.69 -15.02 4.89
C LEU A 57 -2.09 -14.50 4.53
N ARG A 58 -3.10 -15.38 4.46
CA ARG A 58 -4.50 -14.97 4.30
C ARG A 58 -4.98 -14.15 5.49
N LEU A 59 -4.78 -14.65 6.72
CA LEU A 59 -5.16 -13.93 7.94
C LEU A 59 -4.47 -12.57 8.03
N PHE A 60 -3.20 -12.48 7.67
CA PHE A 60 -2.45 -11.24 7.59
C PHE A 60 -3.07 -10.25 6.58
N GLY A 61 -3.38 -10.72 5.37
CA GLY A 61 -4.05 -9.91 4.36
C GLY A 61 -5.44 -9.42 4.80
N ASP A 62 -6.23 -10.31 5.42
CA ASP A 62 -7.56 -9.99 5.95
C ASP A 62 -7.47 -8.94 7.07
N ALA A 63 -6.48 -9.04 7.96
CA ALA A 63 -6.24 -8.08 9.04
C ALA A 63 -5.84 -6.70 8.52
N LEU A 64 -4.96 -6.63 7.51
CA LEU A 64 -4.58 -5.36 6.87
C LEU A 64 -5.77 -4.71 6.15
N ALA A 65 -6.61 -5.52 5.51
CA ALA A 65 -7.83 -5.04 4.85
C ALA A 65 -8.85 -4.49 5.87
N ALA A 66 -9.04 -5.19 7.00
CA ALA A 66 -9.88 -4.72 8.09
C ALA A 66 -9.35 -3.41 8.68
N PHE A 67 -8.05 -3.33 9.00
CA PHE A 67 -7.41 -2.11 9.51
C PHE A 67 -7.60 -0.91 8.58
N HIS A 68 -7.35 -1.11 7.28
CA HIS A 68 -7.58 -0.06 6.28
C HIS A 68 -9.04 0.40 6.25
N LYS A 69 -9.98 -0.54 6.28
CA LYS A 69 -11.42 -0.24 6.29
C LYS A 69 -11.81 0.57 7.53
N ASP A 70 -11.31 0.19 8.70
CA ASP A 70 -11.66 0.82 9.98
C ASP A 70 -11.09 2.25 10.09
N LEU A 71 -9.93 2.52 9.50
CA LEU A 71 -9.39 3.88 9.43
C LEU A 71 -10.20 4.81 8.52
N GLY A 72 -10.83 4.28 7.47
CA GLY A 72 -11.59 5.06 6.50
C GLY A 72 -10.78 6.24 5.97
N GLY A 73 -11.35 7.45 6.02
CA GLY A 73 -10.67 8.67 5.56
C GLY A 73 -9.37 9.02 6.30
N ARG A 74 -9.11 8.45 7.49
CA ARG A 74 -7.84 8.67 8.19
C ARG A 74 -6.66 7.98 7.51
N MET A 75 -6.92 7.00 6.64
CA MET A 75 -5.89 6.28 5.88
C MET A 75 -5.06 7.21 4.99
N GLU A 76 -5.61 8.39 4.62
CA GLU A 76 -4.90 9.43 3.86
C GLU A 76 -3.60 9.89 4.53
N ASN A 77 -3.50 9.77 5.85
CA ASN A 77 -2.34 10.19 6.64
C ASN A 77 -1.56 9.00 7.22
N VAL A 78 -1.80 7.78 6.74
CA VAL A 78 -1.17 6.57 7.29
C VAL A 78 -0.40 5.82 6.21
N VAL A 79 0.81 5.40 6.55
CA VAL A 79 1.59 4.40 5.81
C VAL A 79 1.84 3.21 6.71
N VAL A 80 1.39 2.04 6.28
CA VAL A 80 1.72 0.75 6.88
C VAL A 80 2.81 0.10 6.04
N LEU A 81 3.93 -0.20 6.69
CA LEU A 81 5.07 -0.91 6.13
C LEU A 81 5.27 -2.22 6.90
N THR A 82 5.48 -3.31 6.18
CA THR A 82 5.66 -4.64 6.78
C THR A 82 7.04 -5.18 6.46
N MET A 83 7.65 -5.84 7.44
CA MET A 83 8.96 -6.49 7.29
C MET A 83 8.99 -7.78 8.10
N SER A 84 9.72 -8.77 7.60
CA SER A 84 10.11 -9.96 8.35
C SER A 84 11.62 -9.90 8.58
N GLU A 85 12.07 -10.31 9.76
CA GLU A 85 13.50 -10.42 10.10
C GLU A 85 14.23 -11.46 9.24
N PHE A 86 13.50 -12.49 8.80
CA PHE A 86 14.03 -13.54 7.92
C PHE A 86 13.15 -13.71 6.68
N GLY A 87 13.79 -14.04 5.56
CA GLY A 87 13.12 -14.55 4.38
C GLY A 87 12.75 -16.02 4.53
N ARG A 88 12.09 -16.56 3.50
CA ARG A 88 11.87 -18.00 3.38
C ARG A 88 12.38 -18.50 2.03
N THR A 89 12.86 -19.74 1.98
CA THR A 89 13.24 -20.37 0.71
C THR A 89 12.03 -20.49 -0.22
N ALA A 90 12.26 -20.30 -1.52
CA ALA A 90 11.26 -20.62 -2.55
C ALA A 90 11.14 -22.14 -2.72
N ARG A 91 12.20 -22.88 -2.42
CA ARG A 91 12.23 -24.35 -2.41
C ARG A 91 11.58 -24.92 -1.15
N GLU A 92 10.72 -25.93 -1.33
CA GLU A 92 10.13 -26.72 -0.25
C GLU A 92 11.20 -27.60 0.43
N ASN A 93 11.13 -27.71 1.76
CA ASN A 93 12.01 -28.56 2.56
C ASN A 93 11.43 -29.97 2.77
N GLY A 94 12.20 -30.88 3.37
CA GLY A 94 11.80 -32.28 3.58
C GLY A 94 10.54 -32.48 4.44
N ASN A 95 10.14 -31.46 5.22
CA ASN A 95 8.95 -31.48 6.08
C ASN A 95 7.72 -30.85 5.42
N ARG A 96 7.78 -30.59 4.10
CA ARG A 96 6.71 -29.91 3.34
C ARG A 96 6.47 -28.46 3.79
N GLY A 97 7.52 -27.81 4.31
CA GLY A 97 7.57 -26.39 4.67
C GLY A 97 8.65 -25.65 3.90
N THR A 98 9.11 -24.51 4.41
CA THR A 98 10.23 -23.75 3.84
C THR A 98 11.24 -23.40 4.92
N ASP A 99 12.51 -23.25 4.54
CA ASP A 99 13.60 -22.90 5.46
C ASP A 99 13.79 -21.39 5.53
N HIS A 100 14.73 -20.95 6.37
CA HIS A 100 15.14 -19.54 6.44
C HIS A 100 15.83 -19.14 5.14
N GLY A 101 15.48 -17.98 4.60
CA GLY A 101 16.06 -17.39 3.39
C GLY A 101 16.57 -15.98 3.64
N HIS A 102 17.37 -15.45 2.71
CA HIS A 102 18.08 -14.18 2.90
C HIS A 102 17.26 -12.96 2.49
N ALA A 103 16.25 -13.13 1.62
CA ALA A 103 15.41 -12.04 1.16
C ALA A 103 13.92 -12.33 1.34
N ASN A 104 13.14 -11.25 1.53
CA ASN A 104 11.70 -11.28 1.75
C ASN A 104 10.98 -10.22 0.91
N ALA A 105 9.65 -10.35 0.84
CA ALA A 105 8.77 -9.30 0.35
C ALA A 105 8.38 -8.35 1.48
N MET A 106 8.31 -7.04 1.20
CA MET A 106 7.83 -6.00 2.12
C MET A 106 6.54 -5.41 1.58
N PHE A 107 5.42 -5.46 2.30
CA PHE A 107 4.17 -4.85 1.85
C PHE A 107 4.09 -3.40 2.31
N VAL A 108 3.61 -2.52 1.43
CA VAL A 108 3.40 -1.10 1.72
C VAL A 108 1.98 -0.71 1.33
N LEU A 109 1.22 -0.15 2.26
CA LEU A 109 -0.15 0.31 2.01
C LEU A 109 -0.42 1.62 2.75
N GLY A 110 -1.25 2.48 2.18
CA GLY A 110 -1.44 3.83 2.68
C GLY A 110 -2.12 4.74 1.68
N GLY A 111 -2.73 5.82 2.16
CA GLY A 111 -3.25 6.89 1.30
C GLY A 111 -2.21 7.44 0.32
N PRO A 112 -1.02 7.86 0.78
CA PRO A 112 0.03 8.40 -0.09
C PRO A 112 0.80 7.33 -0.87
N VAL A 113 0.42 6.05 -0.73
CA VAL A 113 1.10 4.95 -1.41
C VAL A 113 0.56 4.81 -2.83
N ARG A 114 1.47 4.89 -3.81
CA ARG A 114 1.21 4.63 -5.23
C ARG A 114 1.10 3.12 -5.49
N GLY A 115 -0.02 2.54 -5.08
CA GLY A 115 -0.30 1.11 -5.21
C GLY A 115 -0.39 0.60 -6.65
N GLY A 116 -0.52 -0.72 -6.80
CA GLY A 116 -0.80 -1.40 -8.07
C GLY A 116 0.42 -1.96 -8.79
N LYS A 117 1.62 -1.89 -8.21
CA LYS A 117 2.85 -2.39 -8.84
C LYS A 117 3.86 -2.92 -7.83
N VAL A 118 4.78 -3.74 -8.32
CA VAL A 118 5.98 -4.18 -7.61
C VAL A 118 7.04 -3.09 -7.73
N TYR A 119 7.67 -2.75 -6.61
CA TYR A 119 8.81 -1.83 -6.55
C TYR A 119 10.11 -2.62 -6.36
N GLY A 120 11.18 -2.17 -7.02
CA GLY A 120 12.46 -2.86 -7.03
C GLY A 120 12.59 -3.87 -8.17
N GLN A 121 13.70 -4.62 -8.19
CA GLN A 121 13.93 -5.65 -9.20
C GLN A 121 13.31 -6.97 -8.73
N TRP A 122 12.57 -7.62 -9.63
CA TRP A 122 11.98 -8.94 -9.42
C TRP A 122 12.51 -9.88 -10.50
N PRO A 123 13.60 -10.61 -10.26
CA PRO A 123 14.17 -11.54 -11.23
C PRO A 123 13.19 -12.67 -11.56
N GLY A 124 12.40 -13.13 -10.58
CA GLY A 124 11.45 -14.23 -10.71
C GLY A 124 11.82 -15.40 -9.81
N LEU A 125 11.19 -16.55 -10.08
CA LEU A 125 11.36 -17.79 -9.30
C LEU A 125 11.94 -18.95 -10.14
N LYS A 126 12.37 -18.68 -11.38
CA LYS A 126 12.93 -19.75 -12.23
C LYS A 126 14.33 -20.13 -11.72
N PRO A 127 14.80 -21.35 -12.03
CA PRO A 127 16.21 -21.70 -11.84
C PRO A 127 17.12 -20.63 -12.47
N GLY A 128 18.20 -20.27 -11.78
CA GLY A 128 19.13 -19.19 -12.13
C GLY A 128 18.67 -17.78 -11.73
N GLN A 129 17.46 -17.61 -11.20
CA GLN A 129 16.93 -16.31 -10.73
C GLN A 129 16.87 -16.20 -9.20
N LEU A 130 17.12 -17.32 -8.51
CA LEU A 130 17.14 -17.44 -7.06
C LEU A 130 18.58 -17.38 -6.56
N ASN A 131 18.78 -16.88 -5.35
CA ASN A 131 20.03 -17.02 -4.63
C ASN A 131 20.28 -18.51 -4.35
N GLU A 132 21.43 -19.02 -4.78
CA GLU A 132 21.82 -20.44 -4.66
C GLU A 132 20.73 -21.42 -5.16
N ASP A 133 19.91 -21.01 -6.13
CA ASP A 133 18.75 -21.78 -6.63
C ASP A 133 17.73 -22.19 -5.54
N ARG A 134 17.71 -21.47 -4.42
CA ARG A 134 16.93 -21.82 -3.22
C ARG A 134 16.05 -20.71 -2.69
N ASP A 135 16.62 -19.52 -2.50
CA ASP A 135 15.95 -18.39 -1.86
C ASP A 135 15.88 -17.16 -2.77
N LEU A 136 15.07 -16.17 -2.39
CA LEU A 136 14.89 -14.99 -3.22
C LEU A 136 16.22 -14.23 -3.35
N ALA A 137 16.48 -13.68 -4.55
CA ALA A 137 17.60 -12.77 -4.73
C ALA A 137 17.38 -11.48 -3.93
N LEU A 138 18.41 -11.04 -3.20
CA LEU A 138 18.39 -9.76 -2.50
C LEU A 138 18.61 -8.63 -3.51
N THR A 139 17.54 -7.90 -3.85
CA THR A 139 17.59 -6.83 -4.86
C THR A 139 17.39 -5.43 -4.30
N THR A 140 17.02 -5.31 -3.03
CA THR A 140 16.73 -4.03 -2.38
C THR A 140 17.13 -4.11 -0.92
N ASP A 141 17.86 -3.10 -0.46
CA ASP A 141 18.15 -2.91 0.96
C ASP A 141 16.88 -2.39 1.64
N PHE A 142 16.40 -3.07 2.68
CA PHE A 142 15.18 -2.67 3.39
C PHE A 142 15.28 -1.24 3.93
N ARG A 143 16.51 -0.77 4.27
CA ARG A 143 16.74 0.58 4.77
C ARG A 143 16.37 1.64 3.74
N ASP A 144 16.49 1.37 2.44
CA ASP A 144 16.04 2.29 1.39
C ASP A 144 14.52 2.49 1.44
N VAL A 145 13.77 1.43 1.75
CA VAL A 145 12.31 1.46 1.85
C VAL A 145 11.88 2.24 3.10
N PHE A 146 12.46 1.93 4.25
CA PHE A 146 12.18 2.67 5.49
C PHE A 146 12.60 4.14 5.40
N ALA A 147 13.76 4.41 4.79
CA ALA A 147 14.26 5.76 4.58
C ALA A 147 13.29 6.63 3.78
N GLU A 148 12.68 6.09 2.72
CA GLU A 148 11.68 6.83 1.94
C GLU A 148 10.46 7.20 2.81
N VAL A 149 9.96 6.29 3.65
CA VAL A 149 8.85 6.59 4.58
C VAL A 149 9.25 7.66 5.59
N VAL A 150 10.40 7.50 6.22
CA VAL A 150 10.90 8.42 7.25
C VAL A 150 11.09 9.83 6.69
N VAL A 151 11.64 9.96 5.49
CA VAL A 151 11.91 11.27 4.89
C VAL A 151 10.64 11.86 4.28
N ARG A 152 9.88 11.10 3.48
CA ARG A 152 8.76 11.65 2.69
C ARG A 152 7.42 11.65 3.42
N HIS A 153 7.17 10.69 4.31
CA HIS A 153 5.92 10.62 5.05
C HIS A 153 6.04 11.27 6.43
N LEU A 154 7.10 10.96 7.18
CA LEU A 154 7.30 11.54 8.53
C LEU A 154 7.99 12.91 8.52
N GLY A 155 8.53 13.34 7.38
CA GLY A 155 9.15 14.66 7.22
C GLY A 155 10.50 14.82 7.96
N ALA A 156 11.21 13.72 8.22
CA ALA A 156 12.48 13.76 8.91
C ALA A 156 13.54 14.52 8.09
N ARG A 157 14.07 15.61 8.66
CA ARG A 157 15.15 16.42 8.04
C ARG A 157 16.54 15.86 8.30
N ASN A 158 16.71 15.10 9.38
CA ASN A 158 17.93 14.40 9.72
C ASN A 158 17.57 12.95 10.07
N SER A 159 17.97 12.02 9.21
CA SER A 159 17.72 10.59 9.32
C SER A 159 18.90 9.80 9.89
N ALA A 160 20.07 10.44 10.09
CA ALA A 160 21.28 9.76 10.55
C ALA A 160 21.09 9.05 11.91
N PRO A 161 20.33 9.58 12.89
CA PRO A 161 20.04 8.86 14.14
C PRO A 161 19.15 7.63 13.96
N ILE A 162 18.35 7.59 12.89
CA ILE A 162 17.40 6.49 12.60
C ILE A 162 18.10 5.36 11.86
N PHE A 163 19.07 5.69 11.00
CA PHE A 163 19.89 4.71 10.29
C PHE A 163 21.40 4.98 10.50
N PRO A 164 21.95 4.67 11.68
CA PRO A 164 23.36 4.92 11.98
C PRO A 164 24.28 4.17 10.99
N GLY A 165 25.25 4.89 10.42
CA GLY A 165 26.22 4.32 9.48
C GLY A 165 25.65 3.96 8.09
N PHE A 166 24.37 4.26 7.82
CA PHE A 166 23.77 4.05 6.51
C PHE A 166 23.86 5.31 5.66
N ASN A 167 24.43 5.20 4.46
CA ASN A 167 24.45 6.32 3.51
C ASN A 167 23.08 6.46 2.83
N LEU A 168 22.20 7.26 3.43
CA LEU A 168 20.89 7.58 2.86
C LEU A 168 21.06 8.46 1.63
N SER A 169 20.60 7.98 0.47
CA SER A 169 20.49 8.78 -0.75
C SER A 169 19.03 8.77 -1.26
N PRO A 170 18.39 9.93 -1.48
CA PRO A 170 17.07 10.01 -2.10
C PRO A 170 16.99 9.34 -3.48
N GLU A 171 18.11 9.17 -4.18
CA GLU A 171 18.19 8.45 -5.46
C GLU A 171 17.89 6.96 -5.32
N ARG A 172 18.09 6.40 -4.11
CA ARG A 172 17.77 5.01 -3.80
C ARG A 172 16.32 4.81 -3.37
N PHE A 173 15.54 5.87 -3.24
CA PHE A 173 14.12 5.76 -2.94
C PHE A 173 13.39 5.06 -4.08
N ARG A 174 12.44 4.20 -3.72
CA ARG A 174 11.67 3.40 -4.66
C ARG A 174 10.56 4.22 -5.32
N GLY A 175 10.18 5.35 -4.74
CA GLY A 175 9.15 6.24 -5.28
C GLY A 175 7.74 5.67 -5.11
N PHE A 176 7.50 4.95 -4.02
CA PHE A 176 6.17 4.45 -3.68
C PHE A 176 5.31 5.46 -2.96
N LEU A 177 5.86 6.58 -2.48
CA LEU A 177 5.09 7.67 -1.89
C LEU A 177 4.86 8.82 -2.89
N GLY A 178 3.64 9.35 -2.98
CA GLY A 178 3.33 10.60 -3.69
C GLY A 178 1.91 11.08 -3.52
#